data_AF-A0A175W2F1-F1
#
_entry.id   AF-A0A175W2F1-F1
#
_cell.length_a   1.000
_cell.length_b   1.000
_cell.length_c   1.000
_cell.angle_alpha   90.00
_cell.angle_beta   90.00
_cell.angle_gamma   90.00
#
_symmetry.space_group_name_H-M   'P 1'
#
loop_
_entity.id
_entity.type
_entity.pdbx_description
1 polymer ?
#
loop_
_entity_poly.entity_id
_entity_poly.type
_entity_poly.pdbx_seq_one_letter_code
_entity_poly.pdbx_strand_id
1 'polypeptide(L)'
;MAAPQQDFQQQQKPAAAQGPINDADVAEWTARFNDLLARPGEYINSRSPEGAQSWKNSFFEFWNPIDTCLFAWCVPCVVFGRTHHRLRKSPTLEGYEPINTSCLLMCASGCVGLWWLPVAMQRADIRTKHNLEGSCLFDIATSCCCGCCSIVQQDKEAADRELGNGAVQEAYKAPSGMSYPGEQKP
;
A
#
# COMPACT_ATOMS: atom_id res chain seq x y z
N MET A 1 -44.24 -46.09 16.27
CA MET A 1 -44.29 -45.47 14.93
C MET A 1 -43.44 -44.22 15.00
N ALA A 2 -42.27 -44.24 14.36
CA ALA A 2 -41.27 -43.19 14.46
C ALA A 2 -41.71 -41.93 13.69
N ALA A 3 -41.65 -40.78 14.34
CA ALA A 3 -42.00 -39.49 13.76
C ALA A 3 -40.94 -39.07 12.71
N PRO A 4 -41.36 -38.47 11.58
CA PRO A 4 -40.43 -38.02 10.54
C PRO A 4 -39.65 -36.79 11.02
N GLN A 5 -38.31 -36.93 11.07
CA GLN A 5 -37.39 -35.81 11.22
C GLN A 5 -37.40 -35.00 9.92
N GLN A 6 -37.97 -33.79 9.95
CA GLN A 6 -37.81 -32.81 8.88
C GLN A 6 -36.46 -32.12 9.09
N ASP A 7 -35.44 -32.63 8.40
CA ASP A 7 -34.16 -31.95 8.28
C ASP A 7 -34.39 -30.59 7.61
N PHE A 8 -34.28 -29.53 8.41
CA PHE A 8 -34.17 -28.16 7.95
C PHE A 8 -32.92 -28.05 7.07
N GLN A 9 -33.09 -28.29 5.78
CA GLN A 9 -32.14 -27.87 4.75
C GLN A 9 -32.07 -26.34 4.81
N GLN A 10 -31.22 -25.81 5.68
CA GLN A 10 -30.74 -24.44 5.58
C GLN A 10 -30.10 -24.33 4.20
N GLN A 11 -30.88 -23.87 3.23
CA GLN A 11 -30.38 -23.39 1.96
C GLN A 11 -29.36 -22.30 2.29
N GLN A 12 -28.09 -22.67 2.34
CA GLN A 12 -26.97 -21.73 2.26
C GLN A 12 -27.16 -21.00 0.94
N LYS A 13 -27.83 -19.85 1.01
CA LYS A 13 -27.93 -18.90 -0.09
C LYS A 13 -26.46 -18.60 -0.44
N PRO A 14 -25.98 -18.95 -1.64
CA PRO A 14 -24.58 -18.75 -1.98
C PRO A 14 -24.26 -17.29 -1.71
N ALA A 15 -23.23 -17.06 -0.88
CA ALA A 15 -22.77 -15.71 -0.55
C ALA A 15 -22.66 -14.97 -1.87
N ALA A 16 -23.49 -13.94 -2.06
CA ALA A 16 -23.48 -13.16 -3.28
C ALA A 16 -22.03 -12.73 -3.50
N ALA A 17 -21.45 -13.09 -4.65
CA ALA A 17 -20.06 -12.78 -4.97
C ALA A 17 -19.86 -11.29 -4.72
N GLN A 18 -19.14 -10.95 -3.65
CA GLN A 18 -18.83 -9.56 -3.34
C GLN A 18 -18.07 -9.03 -4.55
N GLY A 19 -18.62 -7.98 -5.17
CA GLY A 19 -18.02 -7.40 -6.36
C GLY A 19 -16.58 -6.93 -6.09
N PRO A 20 -15.84 -6.53 -7.12
CA PRO A 20 -14.45 -6.08 -6.99
C PRO A 20 -14.28 -4.78 -6.17
N ILE A 21 -15.39 -4.10 -5.86
CA ILE A 21 -15.41 -2.85 -5.10
C ILE A 21 -15.67 -3.17 -3.62
N ASN A 22 -14.75 -2.76 -2.77
CA ASN A 22 -14.82 -2.85 -1.32
C ASN A 22 -15.07 -1.47 -0.71
N ASP A 23 -16.15 -1.32 0.06
CA ASP A 23 -16.57 -0.03 0.62
C ASP A 23 -15.52 0.60 1.55
N ALA A 24 -14.74 -0.21 2.28
CA ALA A 24 -13.69 0.29 3.15
C ALA A 24 -12.54 0.92 2.34
N ASP A 25 -12.16 0.30 1.21
CA ASP A 25 -11.16 0.89 0.31
C ASP A 25 -11.67 2.20 -0.31
N VAL A 26 -12.95 2.25 -0.69
CA VAL A 26 -13.57 3.47 -1.26
C VAL A 26 -13.53 4.59 -0.22
N ALA A 27 -13.93 4.30 1.01
CA ALA A 27 -13.89 5.26 2.11
C ALA A 27 -12.46 5.75 2.39
N GLU A 28 -11.49 4.84 2.39
CA GLU A 28 -10.09 5.18 2.62
C GLU A 28 -9.52 6.09 1.52
N TRP A 29 -9.72 5.73 0.25
CA TRP A 29 -9.29 6.56 -0.87
C TRP A 29 -9.96 7.92 -0.84
N THR A 30 -11.27 7.97 -0.55
CA THR A 30 -12.02 9.22 -0.41
C THR A 30 -11.44 10.11 0.69
N ALA A 31 -11.12 9.53 1.86
CA ALA A 31 -10.52 10.26 2.97
C ALA A 31 -9.15 10.86 2.57
N ARG A 32 -8.32 10.09 1.86
CA ARG A 32 -7.00 10.55 1.38
C ARG A 32 -7.12 11.66 0.34
N PHE A 33 -8.06 11.57 -0.61
CA PHE A 33 -8.32 12.64 -1.56
C PHE A 33 -8.82 13.92 -0.87
N ASN A 34 -9.73 13.79 0.09
CA ASN A 34 -10.21 14.93 0.86
C ASN A 34 -9.11 15.60 1.67
N ASP A 35 -8.22 14.81 2.30
CA ASP A 35 -7.10 15.34 3.06
C ASP A 35 -6.09 16.08 2.15
N LEU A 36 -5.79 15.54 0.97
CA LEU A 36 -4.98 16.23 -0.03
C LEU A 36 -5.57 17.57 -0.47
N LEU A 37 -6.89 17.61 -0.70
CA LEU A 37 -7.59 18.82 -1.11
C LEU A 37 -7.74 19.85 0.01
N ALA A 38 -7.77 19.41 1.27
CA ALA A 38 -7.84 20.30 2.42
C ALA A 38 -6.53 21.05 2.65
N ARG A 39 -5.39 20.44 2.33
CA ARG A 39 -4.05 20.99 2.60
C ARG A 39 -3.05 20.76 1.45
N PRO A 40 -3.35 21.22 0.22
CA PRO A 40 -2.50 20.96 -0.94
C PRO A 40 -1.10 21.58 -0.81
N GLY A 41 -0.98 22.73 -0.14
CA GLY A 41 0.29 23.41 0.08
C GLY A 41 1.24 22.63 0.99
N GLU A 42 0.72 21.95 2.01
CA GLU A 42 1.53 21.07 2.88
C GLU A 42 2.06 19.87 2.10
N TYR A 43 1.19 19.24 1.31
CA TYR A 43 1.58 18.10 0.48
C TYR A 43 2.61 18.48 -0.57
N ILE A 44 2.39 19.54 -1.35
CA ILE A 44 3.33 19.99 -2.39
C ILE A 44 4.71 20.30 -1.81
N ASN A 45 4.77 20.88 -0.62
CA ASN A 45 6.03 21.20 0.06
C ASN A 45 6.58 20.05 0.91
N SER A 46 5.87 18.92 1.00
CA SER A 46 6.30 17.78 1.81
C SER A 46 7.58 17.15 1.23
N ARG A 47 8.53 16.93 2.13
CA ARG A 47 9.82 16.26 1.88
C ARG A 47 10.10 15.32 3.03
N SER A 48 10.84 14.26 2.75
CA SER A 48 11.30 13.36 3.81
C SER A 48 12.29 14.08 4.73
N PRO A 49 12.30 13.76 6.03
CA PRO A 49 13.19 14.39 7.00
C PRO A 49 14.67 14.06 6.70
N GLU A 50 15.57 14.84 7.27
CA GLU A 50 17.01 14.53 7.23
C GLU A 50 17.27 13.18 7.90
N GLY A 51 18.12 12.34 7.27
CA GLY A 51 18.39 10.98 7.73
C GLY A 51 17.34 9.93 7.33
N ALA A 52 16.37 10.27 6.46
CA ALA A 52 15.54 9.29 5.79
C ALA A 52 16.41 8.27 5.02
N GLN A 53 15.97 7.02 4.95
CA GLN A 53 16.73 5.95 4.29
C GLN A 53 16.53 5.99 2.77
N SER A 54 17.51 5.51 2.02
CA SER A 54 17.36 5.36 0.57
C SER A 54 16.34 4.28 0.21
N TRP A 55 15.77 4.40 -0.99
CA TRP A 55 15.01 3.32 -1.61
C TRP A 55 15.92 2.09 -1.76
N LYS A 56 15.40 0.88 -1.47
CA LYS A 56 16.15 -0.38 -1.59
C LYS A 56 16.30 -0.75 -3.06
N ASN A 57 15.24 -0.57 -3.83
CA ASN A 57 15.15 -0.89 -5.24
C ASN A 57 15.42 0.38 -6.06
N SER A 58 16.32 0.29 -7.04
CA SER A 58 16.63 1.42 -7.90
C SER A 58 15.45 1.81 -8.80
N PHE A 59 15.25 3.11 -9.01
CA PHE A 59 14.10 3.62 -9.77
C PHE A 59 14.06 3.13 -11.23
N PHE A 60 15.22 3.07 -11.89
CA PHE A 60 15.32 2.60 -13.27
C PHE A 60 15.53 1.09 -13.38
N GLU A 61 15.63 0.35 -12.28
CA GLU A 61 15.75 -1.12 -12.30
C GLU A 61 14.35 -1.78 -12.39
N PHE A 62 13.58 -1.34 -13.38
CA PHE A 62 12.19 -1.77 -13.56
C PHE A 62 12.08 -3.12 -14.28
N TRP A 63 13.12 -3.57 -15.00
CA TRP A 63 13.15 -4.82 -15.77
C TRP A 63 13.41 -6.08 -14.92
N ASN A 64 13.64 -5.95 -13.61
CA ASN A 64 13.89 -7.09 -12.72
C ASN A 64 12.89 -7.09 -11.53
N PRO A 65 11.95 -8.05 -11.47
CA PRO A 65 11.69 -9.12 -12.43
C PRO A 65 10.97 -8.62 -13.70
N ILE A 66 11.30 -9.18 -14.86
CA ILE A 66 10.76 -8.72 -16.16
C ILE A 66 9.25 -8.90 -16.27
N ASP A 67 8.70 -9.91 -15.60
CA ASP A 67 7.26 -10.14 -15.57
C ASP A 67 6.53 -8.95 -14.95
N THR A 68 7.04 -8.41 -13.84
CA THR A 68 6.43 -7.22 -13.19
C THR A 68 6.56 -5.99 -14.08
N CYS A 69 7.65 -5.84 -14.84
CA CYS A 69 7.76 -4.79 -15.87
C CYS A 69 6.65 -4.92 -16.91
N LEU A 70 6.46 -6.12 -17.47
CA LEU A 70 5.47 -6.37 -18.51
C LEU A 70 4.04 -6.16 -17.98
N PHE A 71 3.75 -6.62 -16.77
CA PHE A 71 2.45 -6.35 -16.12
C PHE A 71 2.25 -4.87 -15.82
N ALA A 72 3.29 -4.15 -15.36
CA ALA A 72 3.19 -2.71 -15.12
C ALA A 72 3.01 -1.91 -16.42
N TRP A 73 3.45 -2.42 -17.56
CA TRP A 73 3.24 -1.79 -18.87
C TRP A 73 1.88 -2.14 -19.48
N CYS A 74 1.50 -3.42 -19.50
CA CYS A 74 0.25 -3.88 -20.11
C CYS A 74 -0.98 -3.57 -19.25
N VAL A 75 -0.86 -3.77 -17.92
CA VAL A 75 -1.97 -3.71 -16.96
C VAL A 75 -1.50 -3.06 -15.65
N PRO A 76 -1.06 -1.79 -15.69
CA PRO A 76 -0.52 -1.09 -14.51
C PRO A 76 -1.45 -1.14 -13.30
N CYS A 77 -2.77 -1.13 -13.55
CA CYS A 77 -3.82 -1.17 -12.52
C CYS A 77 -3.78 -2.41 -11.63
N VAL A 78 -3.44 -3.57 -12.19
CA VAL A 78 -3.32 -4.80 -11.41
C VAL A 78 -2.09 -4.74 -10.49
N VAL A 79 -0.94 -4.25 -11.00
CA VAL A 79 0.28 -4.11 -10.19
C VAL A 79 0.09 -3.07 -9.10
N PHE A 80 -0.47 -1.90 -9.44
CA PHE A 80 -0.82 -0.87 -8.48
C PHE A 80 -1.78 -1.38 -7.40
N GLY A 81 -2.85 -2.06 -7.78
CA GLY A 81 -3.81 -2.65 -6.85
C GLY A 81 -3.19 -3.73 -5.96
N ARG A 82 -2.25 -4.52 -6.50
CA ARG A 82 -1.45 -5.50 -5.73
C ARG A 82 -0.59 -4.83 -4.68
N THR A 83 0.14 -3.80 -5.09
CA THR A 83 0.99 -3.00 -4.20
C THR A 83 0.15 -2.37 -3.08
N HIS A 84 -1.01 -1.79 -3.42
CA HIS A 84 -1.94 -1.24 -2.43
C HIS A 84 -2.40 -2.29 -1.42
N HIS A 85 -2.77 -3.48 -1.89
CA HIS A 85 -3.21 -4.59 -1.04
C HIS A 85 -2.12 -5.02 -0.06
N ARG A 86 -0.86 -5.13 -0.52
CA ARG A 86 0.27 -5.44 0.37
C ARG A 86 0.47 -4.41 1.46
N LEU A 87 0.39 -3.13 1.11
CA LEU A 87 0.67 -2.04 2.03
C LEU A 87 -0.39 -1.88 3.13
N ARG A 88 -1.63 -2.29 2.88
CA ARG A 88 -2.77 -1.89 3.72
C ARG A 88 -3.66 -3.03 4.22
N LYS A 89 -3.64 -4.18 3.56
CA LYS A 89 -4.49 -5.32 3.93
C LYS A 89 -3.68 -6.50 4.39
N SER A 90 -2.83 -7.03 3.52
CA SER A 90 -2.08 -8.25 3.80
C SER A 90 -0.74 -8.25 3.07
N PRO A 91 0.39 -8.27 3.80
CA PRO A 91 1.72 -8.44 3.22
C PRO A 91 1.84 -9.67 2.32
N THR A 92 1.13 -10.75 2.68
CA THR A 92 1.11 -12.05 1.99
C THR A 92 0.05 -12.15 0.89
N LEU A 93 -0.67 -11.05 0.58
CA LEU A 93 -1.75 -10.99 -0.41
C LEU A 93 -2.98 -11.87 -0.08
N GLU A 94 -3.26 -12.10 1.20
CA GLU A 94 -4.50 -12.80 1.60
C GLU A 94 -5.73 -12.02 1.14
N GLY A 95 -6.65 -12.70 0.45
CA GLY A 95 -7.87 -12.09 -0.10
C GLY A 95 -7.61 -11.08 -1.23
N TYR A 96 -6.42 -11.09 -1.84
CA TYR A 96 -6.12 -10.25 -2.99
C TYR A 96 -6.82 -10.76 -4.25
N GLU A 97 -7.53 -9.85 -4.91
CA GLU A 97 -8.05 -10.05 -6.27
C GLU A 97 -7.34 -9.08 -7.24
N PRO A 98 -6.95 -9.54 -8.46
CA PRO A 98 -6.30 -8.69 -9.46
C PRO A 98 -7.10 -7.44 -9.81
N ILE A 99 -8.42 -7.60 -9.96
CA ILE A 99 -9.36 -6.50 -10.15
C ILE A 99 -9.99 -6.20 -8.80
N ASN A 100 -9.44 -5.19 -8.12
CA ASN A 100 -9.94 -4.69 -6.85
C ASN A 100 -10.24 -3.18 -6.93
N THR A 101 -10.74 -2.60 -5.83
CA THR A 101 -11.07 -1.16 -5.75
C THR A 101 -9.94 -0.26 -6.23
N SER A 102 -8.69 -0.56 -5.86
CA SER A 102 -7.54 0.29 -6.22
C SER A 102 -7.15 0.12 -7.69
N CYS A 103 -7.27 -1.08 -8.24
CA CYS A 103 -7.14 -1.32 -9.68
C CYS A 103 -8.17 -0.50 -10.47
N LEU A 104 -9.44 -0.58 -10.08
CA LEU A 104 -10.53 0.16 -10.72
C LEU A 104 -10.39 1.67 -10.56
N LEU A 105 -9.93 2.14 -9.39
CA LEU A 105 -9.64 3.55 -9.14
C LEU A 105 -8.62 4.08 -10.15
N MET A 106 -7.47 3.41 -10.31
CA MET A 106 -6.47 3.90 -11.24
C MET A 106 -6.96 3.87 -12.70
N CYS A 107 -7.72 2.83 -13.09
CA CYS A 107 -8.38 2.81 -14.40
C CYS A 107 -9.31 4.02 -14.58
N ALA A 108 -10.17 4.30 -13.60
CA ALA A 108 -11.11 5.41 -13.65
C ALA A 108 -10.40 6.77 -13.67
N SER A 109 -9.33 6.94 -12.89
CA SER A 109 -8.48 8.15 -12.95
C SER A 109 -7.79 8.29 -14.32
N GLY A 110 -7.42 7.17 -14.95
CA GLY A 110 -6.87 7.15 -16.31
C GLY A 110 -7.84 7.64 -17.37
N CYS A 111 -9.14 7.33 -17.25
CA CYS A 111 -10.18 7.82 -18.16
C CYS A 111 -10.27 9.35 -18.22
N VAL A 112 -9.81 10.06 -17.17
CA VAL A 112 -9.77 11.53 -17.11
C VAL A 112 -8.35 12.10 -17.17
N GLY A 113 -7.35 11.30 -17.54
CA GLY A 113 -5.96 11.75 -17.68
C GLY A 113 -5.20 11.96 -16.36
N LEU A 114 -5.76 11.51 -15.24
CA LEU A 114 -5.20 11.66 -13.88
C LEU A 114 -4.68 10.35 -13.30
N TRP A 115 -4.33 9.36 -14.13
CA TRP A 115 -3.81 8.06 -13.67
C TRP A 115 -2.59 8.17 -12.76
N TRP A 116 -1.75 9.19 -12.94
CA TRP A 116 -0.53 9.43 -12.16
C TRP A 116 -0.82 9.87 -10.72
N LEU A 117 -2.02 10.42 -10.45
CA LEU A 117 -2.38 10.95 -9.14
C LEU A 117 -2.44 9.86 -8.06
N PRO A 118 -3.24 8.78 -8.20
CA PRO A 118 -3.25 7.70 -7.21
C PRO A 118 -1.90 7.00 -7.08
N VAL A 119 -1.12 6.90 -8.17
CA VAL A 119 0.25 6.35 -8.17
C VAL A 119 1.19 7.22 -7.33
N ALA A 120 1.15 8.54 -7.49
CA ALA A 120 1.95 9.48 -6.71
C ALA A 120 1.55 9.47 -5.23
N MET A 121 0.25 9.39 -4.94
CA MET A 121 -0.24 9.28 -3.56
C MET A 121 0.26 8.00 -2.88
N GLN A 122 0.18 6.85 -3.56
CA GLN A 122 0.69 5.59 -3.01
C GLN A 122 2.21 5.63 -2.80
N ARG A 123 2.95 6.24 -3.74
CA ARG A 123 4.40 6.44 -3.58
C ARG A 123 4.72 7.28 -2.33
N ALA A 124 3.98 8.37 -2.12
CA ALA A 124 4.12 9.21 -0.94
C ALA A 124 3.79 8.45 0.36
N ASP A 125 2.82 7.54 0.34
CA ASP A 125 2.51 6.67 1.47
C ASP A 125 3.65 5.71 1.77
N ILE A 126 4.21 5.03 0.77
CA ILE A 126 5.36 4.14 0.94
C ILE A 126 6.54 4.91 1.53
N ARG A 127 6.80 6.11 1.00
CA ARG A 127 7.85 7.00 1.47
C ARG A 127 7.67 7.38 2.94
N THR A 128 6.46 7.77 3.33
CA THR A 128 6.13 8.17 4.71
C THR A 128 6.13 6.97 5.65
N LYS A 129 5.52 5.85 5.26
CA LYS A 129 5.39 4.62 6.05
C LYS A 129 6.76 4.01 6.39
N HIS A 130 7.71 4.08 5.46
CA HIS A 130 9.04 3.49 5.64
C HIS A 130 10.16 4.53 5.82
N ASN A 131 9.83 5.81 6.03
CA ASN A 131 10.80 6.90 6.18
C ASN A 131 11.86 6.92 5.05
N LEU A 132 11.42 6.82 3.80
CA LEU A 132 12.29 6.82 2.62
C LEU A 132 12.60 8.24 2.15
N GLU A 133 13.71 8.46 1.47
CA GLU A 133 14.06 9.75 0.86
C GLU A 133 13.09 10.15 -0.26
N GLY A 134 12.83 11.46 -0.42
CA GLY A 134 12.05 11.99 -1.55
C GLY A 134 11.19 13.18 -1.17
N SER A 135 10.36 13.62 -2.12
CA SER A 135 9.42 14.73 -1.97
C SER A 135 8.16 14.51 -2.79
N CYS A 136 7.07 15.20 -2.45
CA CYS A 136 5.83 15.11 -3.22
C CYS A 136 6.03 15.47 -4.70
N LEU A 137 6.81 16.51 -5.00
CA LEU A 137 7.09 16.89 -6.39
C LEU A 137 7.85 15.79 -7.14
N PHE A 138 8.79 15.13 -6.49
CA PHE A 138 9.49 13.99 -7.08
C PHE A 138 8.54 12.79 -7.26
N ASP A 139 7.64 12.54 -6.30
CA ASP A 139 6.65 11.48 -6.39
C ASP A 139 5.66 11.71 -7.55
N ILE A 140 5.24 12.96 -7.77
CA ILE A 140 4.41 13.37 -8.92
C ILE A 140 5.19 13.22 -10.24
N ALA A 141 6.41 13.76 -10.31
CA ALA A 141 7.21 13.74 -11.53
C ALA A 141 7.54 12.32 -11.99
N THR A 142 7.94 11.45 -11.06
CA THR A 142 8.23 10.03 -11.35
C THR A 142 6.99 9.27 -11.76
N SER A 143 5.86 9.50 -11.09
CA SER A 143 4.58 8.85 -11.41
C SER A 143 4.01 9.30 -12.74
N CYS A 144 4.19 10.58 -13.12
CA CYS A 144 3.72 11.12 -14.40
C CYS A 144 4.62 10.73 -15.57
N CYS A 145 5.94 10.93 -15.44
CA CYS A 145 6.88 10.82 -16.56
C CYS A 145 7.45 9.41 -16.76
N CYS A 146 7.43 8.54 -15.74
CA CYS A 146 7.96 7.17 -15.80
C CYS A 146 7.04 6.24 -14.98
N GLY A 147 5.75 6.23 -15.31
CA GLY A 147 4.71 5.52 -14.55
C GLY A 147 5.03 4.04 -14.31
N CYS A 148 5.47 3.32 -15.34
CA CYS A 148 5.90 1.92 -15.21
C CYS A 148 7.02 1.76 -14.17
N CYS A 149 8.06 2.58 -14.27
CA CYS A 149 9.21 2.59 -13.36
C CYS A 149 8.78 2.85 -11.91
N SER A 150 7.91 3.85 -11.72
CA SER A 150 7.34 4.19 -10.41
C SER A 150 6.53 3.02 -9.84
N ILE A 151 5.62 2.43 -10.62
CA ILE A 151 4.76 1.32 -10.17
C ILE A 151 5.60 0.08 -9.83
N VAL A 152 6.58 -0.29 -10.66
CA VAL A 152 7.45 -1.44 -10.39
C VAL A 152 8.29 -1.22 -9.13
N GLN A 153 8.90 -0.04 -8.97
CA GLN A 153 9.67 0.27 -7.76
C GLN A 153 8.78 0.17 -6.51
N GLN A 154 7.58 0.74 -6.55
CA GLN A 154 6.62 0.67 -5.45
C GLN A 154 6.24 -0.78 -5.10
N ASP A 155 5.98 -1.63 -6.10
CA ASP A 155 5.63 -3.04 -5.87
C ASP A 155 6.79 -3.83 -5.24
N LYS A 156 8.03 -3.60 -5.71
CA LYS A 156 9.23 -4.23 -5.14
C LYS A 156 9.46 -3.79 -3.70
N GLU A 157 9.35 -2.49 -3.42
CA GLU A 157 9.48 -1.96 -2.06
C GLU A 157 8.41 -2.51 -1.11
N ALA A 158 7.15 -2.55 -1.56
CA ALA A 158 6.08 -3.13 -0.76
C ALA A 158 6.31 -4.63 -0.50
N ALA A 159 6.73 -5.39 -1.50
CA ALA A 159 7.06 -6.80 -1.32
C ALA A 159 8.22 -7.00 -0.34
N ASP A 160 9.31 -6.26 -0.50
CA ASP A 160 10.50 -6.36 0.35
C ASP A 160 10.21 -5.97 1.81
N ARG A 161 9.50 -4.87 2.01
CA ARG A 161 9.32 -4.25 3.34
C ARG A 161 8.14 -4.82 4.09
N GLU A 162 7.03 -5.14 3.44
CA GLU A 162 5.87 -5.70 4.15
C GLU A 162 6.13 -7.15 4.56
N LEU A 163 6.79 -7.95 3.71
CA LEU A 163 7.18 -9.32 4.06
C LEU A 163 8.31 -9.34 5.09
N GLY A 164 9.30 -8.45 4.97
CA GLY A 164 10.40 -8.33 5.93
C GLY A 164 9.95 -7.82 7.30
N ASN A 165 9.06 -6.82 7.35
CA ASN A 165 8.55 -6.27 8.61
C ASN A 165 7.66 -7.25 9.37
N GLY A 166 7.00 -8.19 8.68
CA GLY A 166 6.30 -9.29 9.34
C GLY A 166 7.21 -10.13 10.26
N ALA A 167 8.50 -10.19 9.96
CA ALA A 167 9.50 -10.84 10.83
C ALA A 167 10.11 -9.88 11.87
N VAL A 168 10.20 -8.57 11.57
CA VAL A 168 10.84 -7.57 12.46
C VAL A 168 9.87 -7.00 13.51
N GLN A 169 8.57 -7.17 13.37
CA GLN A 169 7.57 -6.82 14.41
C GLN A 169 7.60 -7.73 15.64
N GLU A 170 8.58 -8.65 15.78
CA GLU A 170 8.96 -9.14 17.11
C GLU A 170 9.45 -7.97 17.97
N ALA A 171 8.46 -7.34 18.62
CA ALA A 171 8.48 -6.42 19.72
C ALA A 171 9.85 -5.81 20.03
N TYR A 172 9.97 -4.50 19.76
CA TYR A 172 10.82 -3.63 20.57
C TYR A 172 10.54 -3.93 22.06
N LYS A 173 11.40 -4.73 22.68
CA LYS A 173 11.41 -4.91 24.14
C LYS A 173 12.09 -3.67 24.69
N ALA A 174 11.30 -2.80 25.33
CA ALA A 174 11.85 -1.67 26.06
C ALA A 174 12.97 -2.17 26.99
N PRO A 175 14.16 -1.56 26.97
CA PRO A 175 15.26 -1.98 27.83
C PRO A 175 14.83 -1.89 29.30
N SER A 176 15.07 -2.95 30.07
CA SER A 176 14.74 -3.04 31.49
C SER A 176 15.38 -1.87 32.25
N GLY A 177 14.56 -1.17 33.03
CA GLY A 177 14.86 0.13 33.65
C GLY A 177 16.29 0.28 34.18
N MET A 178 16.95 1.35 33.75
CA MET A 178 18.21 1.80 34.31
C MET A 178 17.97 2.22 35.78
N SER A 179 18.48 1.43 36.72
CA SER A 179 18.56 1.84 38.12
C SER A 179 19.77 2.76 38.28
N TYR A 180 19.53 3.99 38.73
CA TYR A 180 20.60 4.94 39.03
C TYR A 180 21.31 4.50 40.33
N PRO A 181 22.64 4.36 40.33
CA PRO A 181 23.37 4.05 41.54
C PRO A 181 23.23 5.21 42.54
N GLY A 182 22.65 4.90 43.70
CA GLY A 182 22.43 5.85 44.78
C GLY A 182 23.76 6.38 45.34
N GLU A 183 23.80 7.70 45.51
CA GLU A 183 24.92 8.46 46.04
C GLU A 183 25.22 8.04 47.49
N GLN A 184 26.34 7.34 47.70
CA GLN A 184 26.85 7.02 49.03
C GLN A 184 27.33 8.31 49.69
N LYS A 185 26.50 8.83 50.59
CA LYS A 185 26.87 9.94 51.47
C LYS A 185 27.91 9.45 52.50
N PRO A 186 28.99 10.21 52.75
CA PRO A 186 30.09 9.82 53.65
C PRO A 186 29.67 9.64 55.10
#